data_AF-A0A0D7AN46-F1
#
_entry.id   AF-A0A0D7AN46-F1
#
_cell.length_a   1.000
_cell.length_b   1.000
_cell.length_c   1.000
_cell.angle_alpha   90.00
_cell.angle_beta   90.00
_cell.angle_gamma   90.00
#
_symmetry.space_group_name_H-M   'P 1'
#
loop_
_entity.id
_entity.type
_entity.pdbx_description
1 polymer ?
#
loop_
_entity_poly.entity_id
_entity_poly.type
_entity_poly.pdbx_seq_one_letter_code
_entity_poly.pdbx_strand_id
1 'polypeptide(L)'
;MENQVGRYGSLMLMKRLDPDIVLTGFGIDTEELTFGRDTTCDVRLYYPDVSAVHCKIVFQDNKVYGINGLTVDHCKVFPNYSNPSSPTTVPLSNNSEIEIQNKRFRFAYPPREIRAALLASPASILDKIPAPNRRALRLSMIPSAQVFSPRPSPSPQENLRILKSPLK
;
A
#
# COMPACT_ATOMS: atom_id res chain seq x y z
N MET A 1 11.70 -11.85 -1.85
CA MET A 1 10.91 -10.68 -1.44
C MET A 1 9.65 -11.22 -0.81
N GLU A 2 9.45 -10.93 0.47
CA GLU A 2 8.29 -11.40 1.23
C GLU A 2 7.07 -10.57 0.78
N ASN A 3 6.06 -11.24 0.20
CA ASN A 3 4.85 -10.56 -0.26
C ASN A 3 4.05 -10.12 0.97
N GLN A 4 4.11 -8.83 1.31
CA GLN A 4 3.26 -8.28 2.35
C GLN A 4 1.80 -8.29 1.87
N VAL A 5 0.99 -9.13 2.51
CA VAL A 5 -0.45 -9.20 2.26
C VAL A 5 -1.15 -8.28 3.25
N GLY A 6 -1.77 -7.21 2.75
CA GLY A 6 -2.58 -6.31 3.55
C GLY A 6 -4.03 -6.77 3.66
N ARG A 7 -4.81 -6.04 4.45
CA ARG A 7 -6.22 -6.33 4.76
C ARG A 7 -7.12 -6.51 3.54
N TYR A 8 -6.94 -5.66 2.54
CA TYR A 8 -7.71 -5.65 1.29
C TYR A 8 -6.97 -6.32 0.12
N GLY A 9 -5.70 -6.68 0.30
CA GLY A 9 -4.90 -7.36 -0.70
C GLY A 9 -3.46 -6.87 -0.76
N SER A 10 -2.85 -7.07 -1.92
CA SER A 10 -1.51 -6.61 -2.22
C SER A 10 -1.47 -5.98 -3.61
N LEU A 11 -0.64 -4.94 -3.75
CA LEU A 11 -0.33 -4.32 -5.03
C LEU A 11 1.14 -4.59 -5.36
N MET A 12 1.39 -5.17 -6.53
CA MET A 12 2.74 -5.47 -7.02
C MET A 12 3.07 -4.57 -8.21
N LEU A 13 4.17 -3.83 -8.14
CA LEU A 13 4.73 -3.14 -9.29
C LEU A 13 5.52 -4.15 -10.14
N MET A 14 5.13 -4.27 -11.40
CA MET A 14 5.75 -5.19 -12.36
C MET A 14 6.83 -4.49 -13.18
N LYS A 15 7.86 -5.22 -13.60
CA LYS A 15 8.91 -4.69 -14.47
C LYS A 15 8.35 -4.47 -15.88
N ARG A 16 8.62 -3.29 -16.46
CA ARG A 16 8.04 -2.87 -17.75
C ARG A 16 8.33 -3.82 -18.92
N LEU A 17 9.56 -4.32 -19.02
CA LEU A 17 9.99 -5.20 -20.12
C LEU A 17 9.76 -6.68 -19.83
N ASP A 18 9.44 -7.02 -18.58
CA ASP A 18 9.46 -8.39 -18.06
C ASP A 18 8.25 -8.54 -17.11
N PRO A 19 7.06 -8.83 -17.66
CA PRO A 19 5.81 -8.72 -16.92
C PRO A 19 5.70 -9.72 -15.76
N ASP A 20 6.51 -10.79 -15.74
CA ASP A 20 6.51 -11.78 -14.67
C ASP A 20 7.39 -11.38 -13.48
N ILE A 21 8.26 -10.38 -13.66
CA ILE A 21 9.18 -9.93 -12.62
C ILE A 21 8.51 -8.85 -11.77
N VAL A 22 8.25 -9.20 -10.51
CA VAL A 22 7.80 -8.25 -9.48
C VAL A 22 8.99 -7.41 -9.02
N LEU A 23 8.90 -6.09 -9.17
CA LEU A 23 9.89 -5.14 -8.67
C LEU A 23 9.72 -4.88 -7.17
N THR A 24 8.48 -4.68 -6.74
CA THR A 24 8.13 -4.44 -5.34
C THR A 24 6.66 -4.76 -5.14
N GLY A 25 6.29 -5.16 -3.92
CA GLY A 25 4.90 -5.37 -3.51
C GLY A 25 4.63 -4.69 -2.18
N PHE A 26 3.40 -4.24 -1.97
CA PHE A 26 2.96 -3.72 -0.68
C PHE A 26 1.54 -4.18 -0.36
N GLY A 27 1.29 -4.36 0.94
CA GLY A 27 -0.04 -4.67 1.46
C GLY A 27 -0.95 -3.46 1.40
N ILE A 28 -2.23 -3.69 1.12
CA ILE A 28 -3.26 -2.65 1.10
C ILE A 28 -4.12 -2.81 2.34
N ASP A 29 -4.03 -1.86 3.26
CA ASP A 29 -4.75 -1.89 4.54
C ASP A 29 -5.92 -0.92 4.62
N THR A 30 -6.11 -0.13 3.56
CA THR A 30 -7.13 0.93 3.47
C THR A 30 -8.24 0.58 2.49
N GLU A 31 -9.46 1.04 2.78
CA GLU A 31 -10.65 0.80 1.92
C GLU A 31 -10.59 1.49 0.56
N GLU A 32 -9.83 2.58 0.49
CA GLU A 32 -9.53 3.29 -0.74
C GLU A 32 -8.01 3.35 -0.94
N LEU A 33 -7.59 3.13 -2.19
CA LEU A 33 -6.20 3.30 -2.62
C LEU A 33 -6.15 4.29 -3.79
N THR A 34 -5.41 5.37 -3.65
CA THR A 34 -5.34 6.46 -4.63
C THR A 34 -4.02 6.50 -5.39
N PHE A 35 -4.10 6.78 -6.68
CA PHE A 35 -2.95 6.95 -7.58
C PHE A 35 -2.96 8.36 -8.15
N GLY A 36 -1.81 9.02 -8.20
CA GLY A 36 -1.73 10.37 -8.76
C GLY A 36 -0.38 11.04 -8.55
N ARG A 37 -0.25 12.26 -9.05
CA ARG A 37 0.96 13.07 -8.89
C ARG A 37 1.04 13.78 -7.54
N ASP A 38 -0.11 13.99 -6.89
CA ASP A 38 -0.19 14.70 -5.63
C ASP A 38 0.51 13.93 -4.49
N THR A 39 1.00 14.69 -3.52
CA THR A 39 1.64 14.19 -2.28
C THR A 39 0.68 13.43 -1.38
N THR A 40 -0.63 13.67 -1.51
CA THR A 40 -1.67 13.05 -0.70
C THR A 40 -2.11 11.69 -1.22
N CYS A 41 -1.67 11.29 -2.42
CA CYS A 41 -1.99 9.99 -2.99
C CYS A 41 -1.18 8.87 -2.31
N ASP A 42 -1.81 7.72 -2.09
CA ASP A 42 -1.15 6.54 -1.52
C ASP A 42 -0.03 6.04 -2.44
N VAL A 43 -0.29 6.03 -3.75
CA VAL A 43 0.70 5.72 -4.80
C VAL A 43 1.00 6.97 -5.60
N ARG A 44 2.13 7.60 -5.28
CA ARG A 44 2.58 8.82 -5.96
C ARG A 44 3.39 8.51 -7.21
N LEU A 45 2.99 9.12 -8.33
CA LEU A 45 3.62 9.00 -9.64
C LEU A 45 4.20 10.36 -10.07
N TYR A 46 5.52 10.42 -10.26
CA TYR A 46 6.24 11.67 -10.58
C TYR A 46 6.25 12.00 -12.09
N TYR A 47 5.13 11.77 -12.79
CA TYR A 47 5.02 12.00 -14.22
C TYR A 47 4.11 13.21 -14.50
N PRO A 48 4.51 14.14 -15.40
CA PRO A 48 3.72 15.34 -15.68
C PRO A 48 2.35 15.02 -16.28
N ASP A 49 2.28 13.95 -17.07
CA ASP A 49 1.05 13.48 -17.73
C ASP A 49 0.13 12.67 -16.79
N VAL A 50 0.47 12.60 -15.50
CA VAL A 50 -0.40 12.05 -14.46
C VAL A 50 -1.10 13.19 -13.73
N SER A 51 -2.42 13.11 -13.71
CA SER A 51 -3.30 14.02 -12.96
C SER A 51 -2.97 14.03 -11.47
N ALA A 52 -3.37 15.10 -10.77
CA ALA A 52 -3.19 15.21 -9.32
C ALA A 52 -3.72 13.96 -8.58
N VAL A 53 -4.96 13.57 -8.89
CA VAL A 53 -5.56 12.27 -8.59
C VAL A 53 -5.99 11.64 -9.93
N HIS A 54 -5.41 10.50 -10.26
CA HIS A 54 -5.53 9.87 -11.59
C HIS A 54 -6.44 8.64 -11.59
N CYS A 55 -6.41 7.83 -10.54
CA CYS A 55 -7.42 6.82 -10.32
C CYS A 55 -7.48 6.45 -8.84
N LYS A 56 -8.54 5.77 -8.45
CA LYS A 56 -8.65 5.16 -7.14
C LYS A 56 -9.26 3.77 -7.23
N ILE A 57 -8.84 2.88 -6.35
CA ILE A 57 -9.44 1.58 -6.14
C ILE A 57 -10.29 1.70 -4.87
N VAL A 58 -11.55 1.25 -4.91
CA VAL A 58 -12.43 1.20 -3.74
C VAL A 58 -12.85 -0.24 -3.52
N PHE A 59 -12.49 -0.78 -2.35
CA PHE A 59 -12.67 -2.19 -2.06
C PHE A 59 -14.08 -2.55 -1.58
N GLN A 60 -14.90 -1.58 -1.13
CA GLN A 60 -16.32 -1.85 -0.80
C GLN A 60 -17.09 -2.40 -2.01
N ASP A 61 -16.77 -1.88 -3.21
CA ASP A 61 -17.43 -2.25 -4.46
C ASP A 61 -16.60 -3.18 -5.35
N ASN A 62 -15.36 -3.52 -4.95
CA ASN A 62 -14.38 -4.25 -5.77
C ASN A 62 -14.16 -3.60 -7.16
N LYS A 63 -14.08 -2.28 -7.18
CA LYS A 63 -14.11 -1.48 -8.40
C LYS A 63 -12.96 -0.48 -8.44
N VAL A 64 -12.42 -0.28 -9.64
CA VAL A 64 -11.50 0.81 -9.95
C VAL A 64 -12.28 1.96 -10.56
N TYR A 65 -12.04 3.15 -10.04
CA TYR A 65 -12.55 4.42 -10.52
C TYR A 65 -11.39 5.14 -11.20
N GLY A 66 -11.46 5.22 -12.52
CA GLY A 66 -10.41 5.82 -13.33
C GLY A 66 -10.86 7.11 -13.98
N ILE A 67 -9.91 8.04 -14.16
CA ILE A 67 -10.02 9.07 -15.18
C ILE A 67 -9.12 8.73 -16.38
N ASN A 68 -8.99 9.66 -17.33
CA ASN A 68 -8.23 9.49 -18.58
C ASN A 68 -6.86 8.85 -18.40
N GLY A 69 -6.55 7.85 -19.24
CA GLY A 69 -5.19 7.27 -19.35
C GLY A 69 -4.96 5.99 -18.54
N LEU A 70 -5.98 5.50 -17.83
CA LEU A 70 -5.94 4.22 -17.14
C LEU A 70 -6.19 3.06 -18.12
N THR A 71 -5.39 2.00 -18.02
CA THR A 71 -5.66 0.71 -18.69
C THR A 71 -5.84 -0.37 -17.63
N VAL A 72 -6.87 -1.20 -17.76
CA VAL A 72 -7.13 -2.35 -16.88
C VAL A 72 -7.17 -3.61 -17.74
N ASP A 73 -6.33 -4.60 -17.45
CA ASP A 73 -6.24 -5.87 -18.19
C ASP A 73 -6.12 -5.64 -19.71
N HIS A 74 -5.23 -4.72 -20.10
CA HIS A 74 -5.00 -4.26 -21.47
C HIS A 74 -6.17 -3.53 -22.14
N CYS A 75 -7.29 -3.33 -21.44
CA CYS A 75 -8.43 -2.54 -21.91
C CYS A 75 -8.31 -1.09 -21.43
N LYS A 76 -8.35 -0.13 -22.36
CA LYS A 76 -8.34 1.29 -22.00
C LYS A 76 -9.65 1.68 -21.33
N VAL A 77 -9.54 2.32 -20.18
CA VAL A 77 -10.67 2.90 -19.46
C VAL A 77 -10.84 4.35 -19.94
N PHE A 78 -11.96 4.60 -20.61
CA PHE A 78 -12.32 5.95 -21.05
C PHE A 78 -13.20 6.62 -20.01
N PRO A 79 -13.08 7.93 -19.80
CA PRO A 79 -13.95 8.67 -18.91
C PRO A 79 -15.38 8.65 -19.45
N ASN A 80 -16.34 8.76 -18.54
CA ASN A 80 -17.73 8.87 -18.91
C ASN A 80 -18.03 10.26 -19.49
N TYR A 81 -17.91 10.41 -20.80
CA TYR A 81 -18.20 11.67 -21.50
C TYR A 81 -19.67 12.10 -21.39
N SER A 82 -20.60 11.17 -21.14
CA SER A 82 -22.03 11.48 -21.00
C SER A 82 -22.37 12.10 -19.64
N ASN A 83 -21.60 11.77 -18.61
CA ASN A 83 -21.75 12.34 -17.28
C ASN A 83 -20.37 12.52 -16.64
N PRO A 84 -19.71 13.68 -16.85
CA PRO A 84 -18.36 13.95 -16.35
C PRO A 84 -18.29 14.03 -14.82
N SER A 85 -19.44 14.14 -14.13
CA SER A 85 -19.51 14.07 -12.67
C SER A 85 -19.49 12.64 -12.12
N SER A 86 -19.68 11.63 -12.99
CA SER A 86 -19.60 10.22 -12.62
C SER A 86 -18.30 9.58 -13.18
N PRO A 87 -17.37 9.14 -12.32
CA PRO A 87 -16.18 8.45 -12.77
C PRO A 87 -16.52 7.09 -13.43
N THR A 88 -15.77 6.72 -14.47
CA THR A 88 -15.90 5.39 -15.08
C THR A 88 -15.43 4.35 -14.09
N THR A 89 -16.26 3.33 -13.93
CA THR A 89 -16.02 2.28 -12.94
C THR A 89 -15.82 0.93 -13.64
N VAL A 90 -14.74 0.23 -13.31
CA VAL A 90 -14.38 -1.07 -13.88
C VAL A 90 -14.23 -2.08 -12.74
N PRO A 91 -14.85 -3.27 -12.82
CA PRO A 91 -14.67 -4.29 -11.79
C PRO A 91 -13.21 -4.76 -11.76
N LEU A 92 -12.65 -4.92 -10.55
CA LEU A 92 -11.28 -5.37 -10.34
C LEU A 92 -11.25 -6.84 -9.94
N SER A 93 -10.78 -7.70 -10.85
CA SER A 93 -10.66 -9.13 -10.60
C SER A 93 -9.33 -9.47 -9.91
N ASN A 94 -9.18 -10.71 -9.45
CA ASN A 94 -7.92 -11.15 -8.85
C ASN A 94 -6.83 -11.26 -9.91
N ASN A 95 -5.63 -10.77 -9.61
CA ASN A 95 -4.52 -10.65 -10.55
C ASN A 95 -4.77 -9.68 -11.72
N SER A 96 -5.80 -8.84 -11.63
CA SER A 96 -6.01 -7.78 -12.62
C SER A 96 -4.84 -6.80 -12.61
N GLU A 97 -4.57 -6.26 -13.78
CA GLU A 97 -3.42 -5.42 -14.06
C GLU A 97 -3.86 -4.02 -14.44
N ILE A 98 -3.31 -3.06 -13.72
CA ILE A 98 -3.61 -1.64 -13.85
C ILE A 98 -2.36 -1.00 -14.43
N GLU A 99 -2.48 -0.35 -15.58
CA GLU A 99 -1.38 0.36 -16.20
C GLU A 99 -1.65 1.87 -16.24
N ILE A 100 -0.67 2.63 -15.72
CA ILE A 100 -0.67 4.10 -15.68
C ILE A 100 0.71 4.57 -16.15
N GLN A 101 0.78 5.32 -17.25
CA GLN A 101 2.04 5.84 -17.80
C GLN A 101 3.18 4.81 -17.88
N ASN A 102 2.91 3.66 -18.50
CA ASN A 102 3.87 2.56 -18.66
C ASN A 102 4.35 1.93 -17.33
N LYS A 103 3.62 2.15 -16.22
CA LYS A 103 3.79 1.42 -14.96
C LYS A 103 2.63 0.45 -14.80
N ARG A 104 2.97 -0.84 -14.75
CA ARG A 104 2.02 -1.94 -14.59
C ARG A 104 2.00 -2.38 -13.14
N PHE A 105 0.81 -2.37 -12.55
CA PHE A 105 0.54 -2.80 -11.20
C PHE A 105 -0.36 -4.02 -11.26
N ARG A 106 0.01 -5.12 -10.62
CA ARG A 106 -0.83 -6.30 -10.49
C ARG A 106 -1.44 -6.32 -9.10
N PHE A 107 -2.76 -6.34 -9.05
CA PHE A 107 -3.51 -6.43 -7.82
C PHE A 107 -3.85 -7.88 -7.48
N ALA A 108 -3.70 -8.28 -6.22
CA ALA A 108 -4.13 -9.59 -5.75
C ALA A 108 -4.89 -9.49 -4.42
N TYR A 109 -6.06 -10.10 -4.35
CA TYR A 109 -6.82 -10.25 -3.12
C TYR A 109 -6.06 -11.14 -2.11
N PRO A 110 -6.31 -10.99 -0.80
CA PRO A 110 -5.74 -11.89 0.19
C PRO A 110 -6.19 -13.34 -0.06
N PRO A 111 -5.38 -14.35 0.30
CA PRO A 111 -5.79 -15.75 0.30
C PRO A 111 -7.08 -15.96 1.11
N ARG A 112 -7.96 -16.83 0.61
CA ARG A 112 -9.33 -17.00 1.15
C ARG A 112 -9.31 -17.39 2.63
N GLU A 113 -8.32 -18.17 3.04
CA GLU A 113 -8.15 -18.73 4.38
C GLU A 113 -7.89 -17.63 5.41
N ILE A 114 -7.19 -16.57 5.02
CA ILE A 114 -6.76 -15.50 5.93
C ILE A 114 -7.62 -14.22 5.83
N ARG A 115 -8.50 -14.10 4.82
CA ARG A 115 -9.36 -12.92 4.63
C ARG A 115 -10.16 -12.55 5.87
N ALA A 116 -10.82 -13.53 6.48
CA ALA A 116 -11.66 -13.28 7.65
C ALA A 116 -10.84 -12.77 8.84
N ALA A 117 -9.66 -13.35 9.07
CA ALA A 117 -8.75 -12.92 10.12
C ALA A 117 -8.21 -11.50 9.88
N LEU A 118 -7.83 -11.19 8.64
CA LEU A 118 -7.36 -9.85 8.25
C LEU A 118 -8.45 -8.79 8.39
N LEU A 119 -9.68 -9.10 7.98
CA LEU A 119 -10.83 -8.21 8.14
C LEU A 119 -11.22 -8.01 9.61
N ALA A 120 -11.07 -9.04 10.45
CA ALA A 120 -11.34 -8.96 11.89
C ALA A 120 -10.21 -8.31 12.69
N SER A 121 -9.00 -8.20 12.12
CA SER A 121 -7.86 -7.54 12.77
C SER A 121 -8.20 -6.08 13.07
N PRO A 122 -7.91 -5.57 14.28
CA PRO A 122 -8.12 -4.17 14.59
C PRO A 122 -7.31 -3.31 13.62
N ALA A 123 -8.01 -2.38 12.95
CA ALA A 123 -7.41 -1.42 12.05
C ALA A 123 -6.23 -0.72 12.74
N SER A 124 -5.12 -0.61 12.03
CA SER A 124 -3.94 0.10 12.51
C SER A 124 -4.35 1.53 12.90
N ILE A 125 -3.71 2.12 13.91
CA ILE A 125 -3.94 3.54 14.26
C ILE A 125 -3.77 4.45 13.02
N LEU A 126 -2.98 4.01 12.04
CA LEU A 126 -2.77 4.66 10.75
C LEU A 126 -4.03 4.72 9.85
N ASP A 127 -4.98 3.80 10.03
CA ASP A 127 -6.22 3.72 9.24
C ASP A 127 -7.23 4.80 9.64
N LYS A 128 -7.14 5.28 10.89
CA LYS A 128 -8.02 6.33 11.45
C LYS A 128 -7.52 7.75 11.14
N ILE A 129 -6.33 7.89 10.56
CA ILE A 129 -5.74 9.19 10.23
C ILE A 129 -6.11 9.53 8.77
N PRO A 130 -6.74 10.68 8.50
CA PRO A 130 -7.01 11.12 7.13
C PRO A 130 -5.70 11.30 6.35
N ALA A 131 -5.73 10.94 5.06
CA ALA A 131 -4.59 10.89 4.14
C ALA A 131 -3.54 12.03 4.27
N PRO A 132 -3.87 13.33 4.44
CA PRO A 132 -2.85 14.37 4.59
C PRO A 132 -1.98 14.23 5.85
N ASN A 133 -2.44 13.52 6.88
CA ASN A 133 -1.74 13.30 8.14
C ASN A 133 -1.17 11.89 8.28
N ARG A 134 -1.42 11.00 7.31
CA ARG A 134 -0.86 9.67 7.29
C ARG A 134 0.63 9.80 6.97
N ARG A 135 1.49 9.73 8.00
CA ARG A 135 2.94 9.69 7.78
C ARG A 135 3.26 8.46 6.93
N ALA A 136 3.57 8.69 5.65
CA ALA A 136 4.08 7.65 4.77
C ALA A 136 5.21 6.91 5.49
N LEU A 137 5.19 5.57 5.41
CA LEU A 137 6.24 4.73 5.99
C LEU A 137 7.58 5.23 5.44
N ARG A 138 8.38 5.90 6.28
CA ARG A 138 9.62 6.55 5.85
C ARG A 138 10.67 5.46 5.69
N LEU A 139 10.80 4.93 4.48
CA LEU A 139 11.81 3.93 4.08
C LEU A 139 13.24 4.50 4.03
N SER A 140 13.64 5.35 4.98
CA SER A 140 15.05 5.66 5.16
C SER A 140 15.74 4.43 5.76
N MET A 141 16.86 4.00 5.16
CA MET A 141 17.75 2.91 5.62
C MET A 141 18.32 3.17 7.02
N ILE A 142 17.46 3.07 8.04
CA ILE A 142 17.93 2.89 9.41
C ILE A 142 17.56 1.44 9.73
N PRO A 143 18.54 0.53 9.86
CA PRO A 143 18.26 -0.81 10.35
C PRO A 143 17.50 -0.66 11.68
N SER A 144 16.42 -1.43 11.83
CA SER A 144 15.63 -1.53 13.06
C SER A 144 16.55 -1.44 14.26
N ALA A 145 16.30 -0.46 15.13
CA ALA A 145 17.11 -0.07 16.28
C ALA A 145 18.16 -1.12 16.69
N GLN A 146 19.44 -0.82 16.44
CA GLN A 146 20.48 -1.40 17.28
C GLN A 146 20.19 -0.92 18.70
N VAL A 147 19.44 -1.72 19.45
CA VAL A 147 19.35 -1.58 20.88
C VAL A 147 20.75 -1.89 21.37
N PHE A 148 21.52 -0.84 21.64
CA PHE A 148 22.72 -0.93 22.46
C PHE A 148 22.25 -1.37 23.85
N SER A 149 22.05 -2.67 24.03
CA SER A 149 22.08 -3.23 25.37
C SER A 149 23.54 -3.13 25.83
N PRO A 150 23.84 -2.39 26.90
CA PRO A 150 25.18 -2.42 27.46
C PRO A 150 25.53 -3.89 27.75
N ARG A 151 26.75 -4.29 27.41
CA ARG A 151 27.22 -5.65 27.69
C ARG A 151 26.98 -5.94 29.18
N PRO A 152 26.42 -7.10 29.55
CA PRO A 152 26.29 -7.49 30.94
C PRO A 152 27.67 -7.40 31.60
N SER A 153 27.73 -6.75 32.76
CA SER A 153 28.94 -6.75 33.57
C SER A 153 29.33 -8.18 33.94
N PRO A 154 30.63 -8.52 34.04
CA PRO A 154 31.07 -9.85 34.48
C PRO A 154 30.61 -10.19 35.91
N SER A 155 30.27 -9.17 36.70
CA SER A 155 29.72 -9.24 38.06
C SER A 155 28.20 -9.43 38.03
N PRO A 156 27.66 -10.61 38.39
CA PRO A 156 26.21 -10.86 38.38
C PRO A 156 25.42 -9.92 39.32
N GLN A 157 26.06 -9.47 40.40
CA GLN A 157 25.43 -8.58 41.40
C GLN A 157 25.13 -7.18 40.86
N GLU A 158 25.89 -6.71 39.88
CA GLU A 158 25.77 -5.38 39.32
C GLU A 158 24.65 -5.33 38.26
N ASN A 159 24.51 -6.40 37.47
CA ASN A 159 23.37 -6.61 36.58
C ASN A 159 22.03 -6.65 37.34
N LEU A 160 22.00 -7.25 38.55
CA LEU A 160 20.82 -7.29 39.41
C LEU A 160 20.43 -5.93 40.01
N ARG A 161 21.36 -4.97 40.11
CA ARG A 161 21.05 -3.58 40.51
C ARG A 161 20.39 -2.82 39.36
N ILE A 162 20.89 -3.00 38.13
CA ILE A 162 20.37 -2.33 36.93
C ILE A 162 18.93 -2.79 36.62
N LEU A 163 18.63 -4.08 36.82
CA LEU A 163 17.29 -4.65 36.62
C LEU A 163 16.24 -4.19 37.66
N LYS A 164 16.65 -3.48 38.73
CA LYS A 164 15.77 -3.04 39.82
C LYS A 164 15.35 -1.57 39.74
N SER A 165 15.61 -0.85 38.64
CA SER A 165 15.10 0.51 38.52
C SER A 165 13.57 0.51 38.56
N PRO A 166 12.92 1.40 39.33
CA PRO A 166 11.48 1.30 39.56
C PRO A 166 10.71 1.64 38.29
N LEU A 167 9.66 0.87 38.01
CA LEU A 167 8.54 1.33 37.18
C LEU A 167 8.00 2.61 37.81
N LYS A 168 8.08 3.71 37.07
CA LYS A 168 7.38 4.96 37.38
C LYS A 168 6.53 5.35 36.19
#